data_AF-A0A0S3R9S4-F1
#
_entry.id   AF-A0A0S3R9S4-F1
#
_cell.length_a   1.000
_cell.length_b   1.000
_cell.length_c   1.000
_cell.angle_alpha   90.00
_cell.angle_beta   90.00
_cell.angle_gamma   90.00
#
_symmetry.space_group_name_H-M   'P 1'
#
loop_
_entity.id
_entity.type
_entity.pdbx_description
1 polymer ?
#
loop_
_entity_poly.entity_id
_entity_poly.type
_entity_poly.pdbx_seq_one_letter_code
_entity_poly.pdbx_strand_id
1 'polypeptide(L)'
;MEGVPHPVPRTVEEVFTDFKGRRSGLIKALTTDVEKFYQQCDPEKENLCLYGFPNETWEVNLPVEEVPPELPEPALGINFARDGMQEKDWLSLVAVHSDSWLLAVAFYFGARFGFGKNERKSKRTTMFCRTKYCFPLLEASLVSRFRSD
;
A
#
# COMPACT_ATOMS: atom_id res chain seq x y z
N MET A 1 11.18 20.15 -4.65
CA MET A 1 12.34 19.28 -4.37
C MET A 1 12.11 18.05 -5.21
N GLU A 2 12.77 17.95 -6.35
CA GLU A 2 12.58 16.83 -7.27
C GLU A 2 12.98 15.53 -6.53
N GLY A 3 12.02 14.62 -6.38
CA GLY A 3 12.25 13.35 -5.70
C GLY A 3 13.37 12.60 -6.42
N VAL A 4 14.35 12.12 -5.65
CA VAL A 4 15.41 11.26 -6.18
C VAL A 4 14.74 10.15 -7.00
N PRO A 5 15.05 9.99 -8.30
CA PRO A 5 14.41 8.97 -9.12
C PRO A 5 14.68 7.61 -8.50
N HIS A 6 13.64 6.99 -7.93
CA HIS A 6 13.77 5.65 -7.40
C HIS A 6 14.07 4.71 -8.58
N PRO A 7 15.16 3.93 -8.52
CA PRO A 7 15.52 3.05 -9.62
C PRO A 7 14.38 2.06 -9.88
N VAL A 8 13.86 2.07 -11.10
CA VAL A 8 12.77 1.18 -11.52
C VAL A 8 13.25 -0.28 -11.37
N PRO A 9 12.54 -1.13 -10.60
CA PRO A 9 12.98 -2.49 -10.32
C PRO A 9 12.88 -3.37 -11.57
N ARG A 10 14.00 -3.96 -12.02
CA ARG A 10 14.11 -4.75 -13.27
C ARG A 10 14.26 -6.25 -13.03
N THR A 11 14.66 -6.66 -11.83
CA THR A 11 14.82 -8.08 -11.45
C THR A 11 13.71 -8.55 -10.51
N VAL A 12 13.62 -9.87 -10.33
CA VAL A 12 12.69 -10.50 -9.38
C VAL A 12 12.91 -9.99 -7.95
N GLU A 13 14.17 -9.94 -7.56
CA GLU A 13 14.63 -9.57 -6.23
C GLU A 13 14.38 -8.07 -5.97
N GLU A 14 14.59 -7.23 -6.98
CA GLU A 14 14.29 -5.81 -6.91
C GLU A 14 12.80 -5.54 -6.78
N VAL A 15 11.95 -6.23 -7.55
CA VAL A 15 10.48 -6.10 -7.42
C VAL A 15 10.00 -6.55 -6.04
N PHE A 16 10.57 -7.64 -5.51
CA PHE A 16 10.23 -8.09 -4.16
C PHE A 16 10.74 -7.13 -3.07
N THR A 17 11.86 -6.47 -3.30
CA THR A 17 12.41 -5.46 -2.38
C THR A 17 11.57 -4.19 -2.40
N ASP A 18 11.18 -3.71 -3.58
CA ASP A 18 10.22 -2.61 -3.76
C ASP A 18 8.89 -2.91 -3.03
N PHE A 19 8.32 -4.10 -3.27
CA PHE A 19 7.10 -4.55 -2.60
C PHE A 19 7.22 -4.49 -1.07
N LYS A 20 8.31 -5.03 -0.50
CA LYS A 20 8.53 -5.02 0.95
C LYS A 20 8.66 -3.60 1.48
N GLY A 21 9.38 -2.72 0.78
CA GLY A 21 9.58 -1.34 1.18
C GLY A 21 8.25 -0.59 1.26
N ARG A 22 7.46 -0.64 0.17
CA ARG A 22 6.14 -0.01 0.12
C ARG A 22 5.19 -0.55 1.18
N ARG A 23 5.21 -1.88 1.39
CA ARG A 23 4.43 -2.54 2.44
C ARG A 23 4.83 -2.07 3.85
N SER A 24 6.12 -1.88 4.12
CA SER A 24 6.61 -1.35 5.40
C SER A 24 6.03 0.05 5.66
N GLY A 25 6.08 0.93 4.65
CA GLY A 25 5.50 2.27 4.74
C GLY A 25 4.00 2.25 5.01
N LEU A 26 3.24 1.41 4.31
CA LEU A 26 1.80 1.27 4.50
C LEU A 26 1.44 0.71 5.88
N ILE A 27 2.16 -0.31 6.37
CA ILE A 27 1.97 -0.83 7.73
C ILE A 27 2.22 0.28 8.74
N LYS A 28 3.29 1.07 8.56
CA LYS A 28 3.61 2.18 9.44
C LYS A 28 2.47 3.22 9.49
N ALA A 29 1.91 3.59 8.34
CA ALA A 29 0.77 4.50 8.25
C ALA A 29 -0.45 3.98 9.04
N LEU A 30 -0.75 2.69 8.91
CA LEU A 30 -1.94 2.06 9.48
C LEU A 30 -1.76 1.57 10.93
N THR A 31 -0.55 1.69 11.51
CA THR A 31 -0.26 1.21 12.87
C THR A 31 0.46 2.26 13.70
N THR A 32 1.74 2.49 13.45
CA THR A 32 2.60 3.41 14.23
C THR A 32 2.15 4.85 14.10
N ASP A 33 1.85 5.29 12.87
CA ASP A 33 1.53 6.67 12.55
C ASP A 33 0.03 6.88 12.34
N VAL A 34 -0.82 6.01 12.90
CA VAL A 34 -2.27 5.98 12.63
C VAL A 34 -2.97 7.32 12.91
N GLU A 35 -2.61 8.00 14.00
CA GLU A 35 -3.18 9.30 14.35
C GLU A 35 -2.82 10.38 13.32
N LYS A 36 -1.56 10.39 12.87
CA LYS A 36 -1.09 11.31 11.83
C LYS A 36 -1.77 11.01 10.50
N PHE A 37 -1.94 9.74 10.16
CA PHE A 37 -2.64 9.30 8.96
C PHE A 37 -4.12 9.71 8.99
N TYR A 38 -4.80 9.49 10.12
CA TYR A 38 -6.20 9.86 10.33
C TYR A 38 -6.43 11.37 10.15
N GLN A 39 -5.55 12.19 10.75
CA GLN A 39 -5.60 13.66 10.64
C GLN A 39 -5.38 14.16 9.20
N GLN A 40 -4.54 13.47 8.42
CA GLN A 40 -4.31 13.85 7.01
C GLN A 40 -5.49 13.49 6.10
N CYS A 41 -6.25 12.46 6.43
CA CYS A 41 -7.42 11.98 5.68
C CYS A 41 -8.67 12.82 5.96
N ASP A 42 -8.62 14.12 5.66
CA ASP A 42 -9.73 15.04 5.85
C ASP A 42 -10.86 14.80 4.82
N PRO A 43 -12.10 14.49 5.24
CA PRO A 43 -13.24 14.25 4.36
C PRO A 43 -13.68 15.49 3.56
N GLU A 44 -13.31 16.70 4.00
CA GLU A 44 -13.61 17.94 3.27
C GLU A 44 -12.63 18.19 2.11
N LYS A 45 -11.53 17.42 2.03
CA LYS A 45 -10.61 17.46 0.91
C LYS A 45 -11.09 16.57 -0.24
N GLU A 46 -10.50 16.78 -1.41
CA GLU A 46 -10.71 15.97 -2.61
C GLU A 46 -10.30 14.49 -2.40
N ASN A 47 -10.34 13.69 -3.47
CA ASN A 47 -10.19 12.22 -3.45
C ASN A 47 -8.78 11.78 -3.03
N LEU A 48 -8.48 11.75 -1.73
CA LEU A 48 -7.17 11.39 -1.22
C LEU A 48 -6.85 9.91 -1.41
N CYS A 49 -5.57 9.63 -1.62
CA CYS A 49 -4.99 8.30 -1.75
C CYS A 49 -3.89 8.09 -0.71
N LEU A 50 -3.70 6.84 -0.28
CA LEU A 50 -2.55 6.43 0.52
C LEU A 50 -1.49 5.76 -0.37
N TYR A 51 -0.30 6.35 -0.41
CA TYR A 51 0.86 5.85 -1.15
C TYR A 51 1.90 5.25 -0.22
N GLY A 52 2.42 4.09 -0.61
CA GLY A 52 3.62 3.48 -0.02
C GLY A 52 4.81 3.57 -0.96
N PHE A 53 5.98 3.93 -0.41
CA PHE A 53 7.21 4.11 -1.18
C PHE A 53 8.27 3.05 -0.84
N PRO A 54 9.21 2.77 -1.78
CA PRO A 54 10.22 1.71 -1.60
C PRO A 54 11.21 1.98 -0.46
N ASN A 55 11.34 3.24 -0.04
CA ASN A 55 12.14 3.71 1.09
C ASN A 55 11.44 3.55 2.45
N GLU A 56 10.34 2.78 2.51
CA GLU A 56 9.56 2.52 3.72
C GLU A 56 8.82 3.75 4.28
N THR A 57 8.61 4.78 3.45
CA THR A 57 7.76 5.92 3.80
C THR A 57 6.37 5.80 3.19
N TRP A 58 5.45 6.60 3.71
CA TRP A 58 4.08 6.71 3.22
C TRP A 58 3.69 8.18 3.05
N GLU A 59 2.71 8.42 2.20
CA GLU A 59 2.17 9.76 1.95
C GLU A 59 0.67 9.69 1.65
N VAL A 60 -0.08 10.67 2.13
CA VAL A 60 -1.46 10.91 1.70
C VAL A 60 -1.46 12.09 0.74
N ASN A 61 -1.83 11.84 -0.50
CA ASN A 61 -1.84 12.86 -1.54
C ASN A 61 -2.95 12.61 -2.56
N LEU A 62 -3.23 13.60 -3.40
CA LEU A 62 -4.13 13.46 -4.54
C LEU A 62 -3.52 12.52 -5.59
N PRO A 63 -4.35 11.84 -6.41
CA PRO A 63 -3.86 11.15 -7.58
C PRO A 63 -3.11 12.10 -8.50
N VAL A 64 -1.98 11.63 -9.04
CA VAL A 64 -1.21 12.40 -10.02
C VAL A 64 -1.93 12.33 -11.36
N GLU A 65 -2.21 13.46 -12.00
CA GLU A 65 -2.81 13.55 -13.34
C GLU A 65 -1.83 13.20 -14.48
N GLU A 66 -0.94 12.23 -14.29
CA GLU A 66 0.01 11.84 -15.32
C GLU A 66 -0.64 10.96 -16.39
N VAL A 67 -0.57 11.42 -17.65
CA VAL A 67 -1.11 10.71 -18.82
C VAL A 67 0.03 10.31 -19.76
N PRO A 68 0.33 9.01 -19.95
CA PRO A 68 -0.23 7.85 -19.26
C PRO A 68 0.42 7.60 -17.88
N PRO A 69 -0.31 7.04 -16.90
CA PRO A 69 0.23 6.76 -15.58
C PRO A 69 1.30 5.67 -15.64
N GLU A 70 2.43 5.88 -14.97
CA GLU A 70 3.53 4.91 -14.95
C GLU A 70 3.24 3.68 -14.08
N LEU A 71 2.43 3.83 -13.03
CA LEU A 71 2.09 2.77 -12.07
C LEU A 71 0.58 2.66 -11.88
N PRO A 72 0.05 1.50 -11.46
CA PRO A 72 -1.34 1.38 -11.02
C PRO A 72 -1.67 2.39 -9.92
N GLU A 73 -2.83 3.01 -9.99
CA GLU A 73 -3.30 3.96 -8.98
C GLU A 73 -3.84 3.24 -7.74
N PRO A 74 -3.57 3.76 -6.53
CA PRO A 74 -4.18 3.28 -5.29
C PRO A 74 -5.68 3.66 -5.22
N ALA A 75 -6.36 3.18 -4.18
CA ALA A 75 -7.77 3.52 -3.97
C ALA A 75 -7.96 5.02 -3.73
N LEU A 76 -8.90 5.60 -4.47
CA LEU A 76 -9.28 7.01 -4.45
C LEU A 76 -10.34 7.27 -3.38
N GLY A 77 -10.25 8.42 -2.73
CA GLY A 77 -11.31 8.90 -1.82
C GLY A 77 -11.40 8.13 -0.51
N ILE A 78 -10.27 7.61 0.00
CA ILE A 78 -10.26 6.88 1.27
C ILE A 78 -10.74 7.74 2.45
N ASN A 79 -10.62 9.07 2.32
CA ASN A 79 -11.04 10.06 3.30
C ASN A 79 -12.56 10.17 3.46
N PHE A 80 -13.37 9.87 2.43
CA PHE A 80 -14.82 10.05 2.51
C PHE A 80 -15.52 9.06 3.45
N ALA A 81 -15.00 7.84 3.55
CA ALA A 81 -15.57 6.82 4.42
C ALA A 81 -15.13 6.97 5.88
N ARG A 82 -14.18 7.88 6.19
CA ARG A 82 -13.54 7.98 7.52
C ARG A 82 -14.54 8.21 8.64
N ASP A 83 -15.42 9.21 8.50
CA ASP A 83 -16.36 9.60 9.55
C ASP A 83 -17.69 8.81 9.47
N GLY A 84 -17.86 7.98 8.45
CA GLY A 84 -19.07 7.18 8.21
C GLY A 84 -19.07 5.80 8.86
N MET A 85 -17.97 5.37 9.48
CA MET A 85 -17.84 4.06 10.13
C MET A 85 -16.87 4.09 11.32
N GLN A 86 -16.77 2.99 12.07
CA GLN A 86 -15.79 2.88 13.15
C GLN A 86 -14.38 2.96 12.58
N GLU A 87 -13.47 3.66 13.28
CA GLU A 87 -12.09 3.85 12.86
C GLU A 87 -11.41 2.52 12.48
N LYS A 88 -11.65 1.45 13.25
CA LYS A 88 -11.11 0.10 12.97
C LYS A 88 -11.59 -0.47 11.63
N ASP A 89 -12.85 -0.23 11.26
CA ASP A 89 -13.47 -0.76 10.04
C ASP A 89 -12.96 0.05 8.84
N TRP A 90 -12.76 1.36 9.04
CA TRP A 90 -12.12 2.24 8.06
C TRP A 90 -10.66 1.84 7.82
N LEU A 91 -9.85 1.65 8.87
CA LEU A 91 -8.46 1.19 8.74
C LEU A 91 -8.39 -0.18 8.06
N SER A 92 -9.32 -1.08 8.37
CA SER A 92 -9.45 -2.39 7.72
C SER A 92 -9.75 -2.27 6.23
N LEU A 93 -10.67 -1.38 5.85
CA LEU A 93 -10.98 -1.08 4.46
C LEU A 93 -9.76 -0.55 3.72
N VAL A 94 -9.07 0.45 4.28
CA VAL A 94 -7.85 1.03 3.70
C VAL A 94 -6.76 -0.03 3.56
N ALA A 95 -6.61 -0.94 4.52
CA ALA A 95 -5.64 -2.03 4.47
C ALA A 95 -5.89 -2.99 3.30
N VAL A 96 -7.15 -3.41 3.10
CA VAL A 96 -7.53 -4.32 1.99
C VAL A 96 -7.25 -3.67 0.62
N HIS A 97 -7.58 -2.38 0.48
CA HIS A 97 -7.29 -1.64 -0.74
C HIS A 97 -5.77 -1.47 -0.96
N SER A 98 -5.02 -1.21 0.10
CA SER A 98 -3.55 -1.07 0.05
C SER A 98 -2.86 -2.38 -0.35
N ASP A 99 -3.32 -3.52 0.18
CA ASP A 99 -2.83 -4.86 -0.21
C ASP A 99 -3.08 -5.15 -1.70
N SER A 100 -4.27 -4.80 -2.18
CA SER A 100 -4.65 -4.96 -3.59
C SER A 100 -3.78 -4.11 -4.51
N TRP A 101 -3.50 -2.87 -4.11
CA TRP A 101 -2.63 -1.95 -4.84
C TRP A 101 -1.18 -2.45 -4.89
N LEU A 102 -0.61 -2.90 -3.77
CA LEU A 102 0.74 -3.46 -3.73
C LEU A 102 0.92 -4.65 -4.68
N LEU A 103 -0.08 -5.54 -4.73
CA LEU A 103 -0.08 -6.64 -5.69
C LEU A 103 -0.11 -6.12 -7.13
N ALA A 104 -0.99 -5.17 -7.44
CA ALA A 104 -1.08 -4.58 -8.77
C ALA A 104 0.27 -3.99 -9.23
N VAL A 105 0.94 -3.21 -8.37
CA VAL A 105 2.26 -2.62 -8.64
C VAL A 105 3.32 -3.70 -8.92
N ALA A 106 3.38 -4.74 -8.09
CA ALA A 106 4.35 -5.82 -8.27
C ALA A 106 4.09 -6.64 -9.55
N PHE A 107 2.82 -6.88 -9.90
CA PHE A 107 2.45 -7.52 -11.17
C PHE A 107 2.74 -6.63 -12.37
N TYR A 108 2.53 -5.32 -12.26
CA TYR A 108 2.85 -4.37 -13.32
C TYR A 108 4.34 -4.42 -13.68
N PHE A 109 5.23 -4.29 -12.70
CA PHE A 109 6.66 -4.46 -12.94
C PHE A 109 6.97 -5.85 -13.48
N GLY A 110 6.27 -6.88 -12.98
CA GLY A 110 6.49 -8.22 -13.46
C GLY A 110 6.09 -8.50 -14.91
N ALA A 111 5.06 -7.82 -15.40
CA ALA A 111 4.67 -7.85 -16.80
C ALA A 111 5.60 -7.01 -17.66
N ARG A 112 5.98 -5.81 -17.18
CA ARG A 112 6.84 -4.85 -17.89
C ARG A 112 8.24 -5.41 -18.18
N PHE A 113 8.82 -6.18 -17.26
CA PHE A 113 10.17 -6.75 -17.41
C PHE A 113 10.18 -8.19 -17.93
N GLY A 114 9.07 -8.68 -18.47
CA GLY A 114 9.04 -9.91 -19.27
C GLY A 114 9.19 -11.20 -18.47
N PHE A 115 8.80 -11.24 -17.18
CA PHE A 115 8.97 -12.44 -16.36
C PHE A 115 8.22 -13.65 -16.96
N GLY A 116 8.94 -14.77 -17.11
CA GLY A 116 8.43 -15.99 -17.71
C GLY A 116 7.27 -16.61 -16.90
N LYS A 117 6.57 -17.60 -17.48
CA LYS A 117 5.46 -18.32 -16.80
C LYS A 117 5.89 -18.92 -15.44
N ASN A 118 7.13 -19.37 -15.32
CA ASN A 118 7.67 -19.98 -14.10
C ASN A 118 7.98 -18.94 -13.02
N GLU A 119 8.50 -17.78 -13.40
CA GLU A 119 8.74 -16.66 -12.48
C GLU A 119 7.43 -16.05 -11.98
N ARG A 120 6.42 -15.92 -12.87
CA ARG A 120 5.07 -15.47 -12.50
C ARG A 120 4.36 -16.43 -11.55
N LYS A 121 4.49 -17.74 -11.75
CA LYS A 121 3.92 -18.77 -10.85
C LYS A 121 4.61 -18.78 -9.48
N SER A 122 5.95 -18.76 -9.46
CA SER A 122 6.73 -18.68 -8.22
C SER A 122 6.36 -17.42 -7.42
N LYS A 123 6.16 -16.27 -8.10
CA LYS A 123 5.72 -15.01 -7.48
C LYS A 123 4.28 -15.00 -7.02
N ARG A 124 3.33 -15.61 -7.78
CA ARG A 124 1.95 -15.83 -7.28
C ARG A 124 1.99 -16.60 -5.98
N THR A 125 2.68 -17.74 -5.94
CA THR A 125 2.72 -18.59 -4.75
C THR A 125 3.53 -17.94 -3.62
N THR A 126 4.65 -17.26 -3.90
CA THR A 126 5.48 -16.62 -2.85
C THR A 126 4.81 -15.37 -2.29
N MET A 127 4.29 -14.46 -3.13
CA MET A 127 3.62 -13.25 -2.64
C MET A 127 2.23 -13.52 -2.05
N PHE A 128 1.50 -14.53 -2.52
CA PHE A 128 0.18 -14.91 -1.96
C PHE A 128 0.30 -15.86 -0.76
N CYS A 129 1.33 -16.73 -0.68
CA CYS A 129 1.51 -17.66 0.46
C CYS A 129 2.51 -17.20 1.53
N ARG A 130 3.50 -16.33 1.25
CA ARG A 130 4.45 -15.83 2.29
C ARG A 130 4.08 -14.47 2.86
N THR A 131 3.30 -13.67 2.14
CA THR A 131 2.86 -12.37 2.65
C THR A 131 1.65 -12.62 3.54
N LYS A 132 1.83 -12.49 4.87
CA LYS A 132 0.68 -12.11 5.71
C LYS A 132 0.20 -10.78 5.13
N TYR A 133 -0.98 -10.72 4.54
CA TYR A 133 -1.57 -9.48 4.04
C TYR A 133 -1.45 -8.37 5.13
N CYS A 134 -1.45 -7.09 4.77
CA CYS A 134 -1.57 -6.03 5.77
C CYS A 134 -2.79 -6.29 6.66
N PHE A 135 -3.88 -6.79 6.11
CA PHE A 135 -5.11 -7.09 6.83
C PHE A 135 -4.95 -8.08 8.03
N PRO A 136 -4.40 -9.31 7.90
CA PRO A 136 -4.08 -10.19 9.03
C PRO A 136 -3.02 -9.66 10.01
N LEU A 137 -2.12 -8.78 9.58
CA LEU A 137 -1.16 -8.15 10.49
C LEU A 137 -1.80 -7.04 11.32
N LEU A 138 -2.70 -6.26 10.71
CA LEU A 138 -3.53 -5.30 11.40
C LEU A 138 -4.47 -5.98 12.39
N GLU A 139 -5.10 -7.10 12.04
CA GLU A 139 -5.86 -7.91 13.01
C GLU A 139 -5.00 -8.28 14.24
N ALA A 140 -3.77 -8.78 14.04
CA ALA A 140 -2.89 -9.14 15.15
C ALA A 140 -2.44 -7.93 15.99
N SER A 141 -2.11 -6.80 15.36
CA SER A 141 -1.66 -5.58 16.04
C SER A 141 -2.81 -4.80 16.70
N LEU A 142 -3.97 -4.70 16.06
CA LEU A 142 -5.18 -4.07 16.62
C LEU A 142 -5.74 -4.90 17.78
N VAL A 143 -5.81 -6.24 17.67
CA VAL A 143 -6.24 -7.11 18.77
C VAL A 143 -5.31 -7.00 19.99
N SER A 144 -4.00 -6.76 19.79
CA SER A 144 -3.06 -6.53 20.89
C SER A 144 -3.19 -5.15 21.55
N ARG A 145 -3.54 -4.11 20.78
CA ARG A 145 -3.67 -2.73 21.28
C ARG A 145 -4.96 -2.50 22.06
N PHE A 146 -6.04 -3.21 21.71
CA PHE A 146 -7.36 -3.08 22.34
C PHE A 146 -7.70 -4.16 23.39
N ARG A 147 -6.77 -5.07 23.72
CA ARG A 147 -6.88 -5.93 24.91
C ARG A 147 -6.37 -5.26 26.20
N SER A 148 -5.87 -4.03 26.09
CA SER A 148 -5.31 -3.26 27.19
C SER A 148 -6.20 -2.10 27.67
N ASP A 149 -7.41 -1.95 27.12
CA ASP A 149 -8.45 -1.03 27.60
C ASP A 149 -9.67 -1.81 28.12
#